data_AF-A0A0G4GYY2-F1
#
_entry.id   AF-A0A0G4GYY2-F1
#
_cell.length_a   1.000
_cell.length_b   1.000
_cell.length_c   1.000
_cell.angle_alpha   90.00
_cell.angle_beta   90.00
_cell.angle_gamma   90.00
#
_symmetry.space_group_name_H-M   'P 1'
#
loop_
_entity.id
_entity.type
_entity.pdbx_description
1 polymer ?
#
loop_
_entity_poly.entity_id
_entity_poly.type
_entity_poly.pdbx_seq_one_letter_code
_entity_poly.pdbx_strand_id
1 'polypeptide(L)'
;MSAFTGEPAPSRPSCSPRKTYEGPRKTYEPWTEEEDRIVKKLVEECGTKKWMSIAELLKKRYKNKERSSKQIRERWHNHLCEAVKKDKWTDEEEQLLFELQKKYGNKWTKIAQHMPGRSDNQVKNHYHSAMRRGMRLRALLPPDFSSEIKETSARTSS
;
A
#
# COMPACT_ATOMS: atom_id res chain seq x y z
N MET A 1 59.90 -9.06 17.03
CA MET A 1 58.72 -8.29 17.50
C MET A 1 58.03 -7.75 16.27
N SER A 2 57.06 -8.47 15.71
CA SER A 2 56.35 -8.05 14.50
C SER A 2 55.12 -7.23 14.91
N ALA A 3 55.19 -5.92 14.70
CA ALA A 3 54.07 -5.01 14.92
C ALA A 3 53.07 -5.17 13.78
N PHE A 4 51.92 -5.77 14.06
CA PHE A 4 50.77 -5.83 13.15
C PHE A 4 50.10 -4.46 13.13
N THR A 5 50.48 -3.60 12.19
CA THR A 5 49.78 -2.35 11.92
C THR A 5 48.45 -2.67 11.26
N GLY A 6 47.36 -2.63 12.04
CA GLY A 6 46.00 -2.79 11.51
C GLY A 6 45.60 -1.59 10.69
N GLU A 7 45.34 -1.79 9.40
CA GLU A 7 44.67 -0.79 8.56
C GLU A 7 43.22 -0.57 9.04
N PRO A 8 42.72 0.67 9.10
CA PRO A 8 41.32 0.94 9.39
C PRO A 8 40.43 0.59 8.20
N ALA A 9 39.29 -0.06 8.47
CA ALA A 9 38.31 -0.45 7.46
C ALA A 9 37.75 0.77 6.68
N PRO A 10 37.50 0.64 5.37
CA PRO A 10 36.96 1.74 4.57
C PRO A 10 35.55 2.12 5.04
N SER A 11 35.34 3.41 5.27
CA SER A 11 34.05 3.99 5.60
C SER A 11 33.03 3.72 4.48
N ARG A 12 31.84 3.25 4.85
CA ARG A 12 30.74 3.03 3.90
C ARG A 12 30.38 4.37 3.23
N PRO A 13 30.21 4.41 1.90
CA PRO A 13 29.77 5.63 1.24
C PRO A 13 28.40 6.04 1.79
N SER A 14 28.33 7.30 2.24
CA SER A 14 27.12 8.00 2.63
C SER A 14 26.01 7.74 1.60
N CYS A 15 24.84 7.29 2.05
CA CYS A 15 23.67 7.13 1.19
C CYS A 15 23.40 8.45 0.48
N SER A 16 23.49 8.44 -0.85
CA SER A 16 23.17 9.60 -1.68
C SER A 16 21.82 10.19 -1.28
N PRO A 17 21.67 11.53 -1.22
CA PRO A 17 20.39 12.16 -0.91
C PRO A 17 19.33 11.67 -1.89
N ARG A 18 18.21 11.19 -1.37
CA ARG A 18 17.07 10.74 -2.18
C ARG A 18 16.57 11.97 -2.96
N LYS A 19 16.73 11.98 -4.29
CA LYS A 19 16.28 13.08 -5.17
C LYS A 19 14.83 13.44 -4.83
N THR A 20 14.62 14.63 -4.28
CA THR A 20 13.30 15.20 -4.03
C THR A 20 12.76 15.69 -5.37
N TYR A 21 11.92 14.88 -6.02
CA TYR A 21 11.23 15.33 -7.23
C TYR A 21 10.17 16.36 -6.86
N GLU A 22 10.48 17.64 -7.05
CA GLU A 22 9.58 18.80 -6.93
C GLU A 22 8.68 18.95 -8.17
N GLY A 23 8.06 17.85 -8.62
CA GLY A 23 7.06 17.90 -9.68
C GLY A 23 5.69 18.31 -9.15
N PRO A 24 4.82 18.95 -9.97
CA PRO A 24 3.43 19.19 -9.59
C PRO A 24 2.79 17.87 -9.18
N ARG A 25 2.09 17.84 -8.04
CA ARG A 25 1.36 16.64 -7.59
C ARG A 25 0.35 16.26 -8.67
N LYS A 26 0.67 15.24 -9.47
CA LYS A 26 -0.24 14.66 -10.47
C LYS A 26 -1.58 14.41 -9.78
N THR A 27 -2.60 15.15 -10.19
CA THR A 27 -3.98 14.94 -9.73
C THR A 27 -4.39 13.55 -10.18
N TYR A 28 -4.62 12.65 -9.22
CA TYR A 28 -5.07 11.30 -9.51
C TYR A 28 -6.50 11.38 -10.05
N GLU A 29 -6.64 11.30 -11.37
CA GLU A 29 -7.95 11.24 -11.97
C GLU A 29 -8.65 9.93 -11.59
N PRO A 30 -9.92 10.00 -11.15
CA PRO A 30 -10.68 8.82 -10.73
C PRO A 30 -10.81 7.83 -11.89
N TRP A 31 -10.84 6.54 -11.55
CA TRP A 31 -11.11 5.46 -12.49
C TRP A 31 -12.60 5.41 -12.79
N THR A 32 -12.92 5.38 -14.07
CA THR A 32 -14.30 5.21 -14.56
C THR A 32 -14.65 3.73 -14.66
N GLU A 33 -15.94 3.41 -14.59
CA GLU A 33 -16.41 2.03 -14.72
C GLU A 33 -16.09 1.43 -16.10
N GLU A 34 -16.08 2.27 -17.15
CA GLU A 34 -15.70 1.85 -18.50
C GLU A 34 -14.21 1.48 -18.57
N GLU A 35 -13.33 2.30 -17.97
CA GLU A 35 -11.89 1.95 -17.85
C GLU A 35 -11.72 0.62 -17.12
N ASP A 36 -12.45 0.42 -16.01
CA ASP A 36 -12.39 -0.82 -15.24
C ASP A 36 -12.85 -2.04 -16.05
N ARG A 37 -13.93 -1.91 -16.83
CA ARG A 37 -14.45 -2.96 -17.71
C ARG A 37 -13.43 -3.37 -18.76
N ILE A 38 -12.78 -2.41 -19.40
CA ILE A 38 -11.76 -2.67 -20.42
C ILE A 38 -10.53 -3.31 -19.79
N VAL A 39 -10.08 -2.82 -18.62
CA VAL A 39 -8.94 -3.42 -17.91
C VAL A 39 -9.25 -4.88 -17.56
N LYS A 40 -10.46 -5.21 -17.10
CA LYS A 40 -10.87 -6.61 -16.87
C LYS A 40 -10.74 -7.48 -18.12
N LYS A 41 -11.35 -7.04 -19.22
CA LYS A 41 -11.29 -7.76 -20.50
C LYS A 41 -9.84 -7.95 -20.99
N LEU A 42 -9.02 -6.91 -20.90
CA LEU A 42 -7.62 -6.98 -21.33
C LEU A 42 -6.77 -7.89 -20.42
N VAL A 43 -7.08 -7.98 -19.13
CA VAL A 43 -6.38 -8.89 -18.22
C VAL A 43 -6.81 -10.34 -18.46
N GLU A 44 -8.09 -10.59 -18.79
CA GLU A 44 -8.56 -11.91 -19.24
C GLU A 44 -7.86 -12.33 -20.55
N GLU A 45 -7.72 -11.41 -21.51
CA GLU A 45 -7.08 -11.68 -22.81
C GLU A 45 -5.53 -11.82 -22.71
N CYS A 46 -4.85 -10.96 -21.94
CA CYS A 46 -3.39 -10.86 -21.93
C CYS A 46 -2.71 -11.47 -20.69
N GLY A 47 -3.47 -11.72 -19.62
CA GLY A 47 -2.98 -12.15 -18.31
C GLY A 47 -2.32 -11.02 -17.49
N THR A 48 -2.06 -11.31 -16.21
CA THR A 48 -1.52 -10.37 -15.20
C THR A 48 0.01 -10.13 -15.28
N LYS A 49 0.67 -10.58 -16.36
CA LYS A 49 2.13 -10.47 -16.52
C LYS A 49 2.55 -9.38 -17.51
N LYS A 50 1.63 -8.90 -18.35
CA LYS A 50 1.93 -8.00 -19.49
C LYS A 50 1.29 -6.60 -19.33
N TRP A 51 1.50 -5.95 -18.19
CA TRP A 51 0.89 -4.65 -17.87
C TRP A 51 1.23 -3.53 -18.86
N MET A 52 2.41 -3.57 -19.49
CA MET A 52 2.79 -2.59 -20.52
C MET A 52 1.95 -2.77 -21.78
N SER A 53 1.74 -4.00 -22.22
CA SER A 53 0.87 -4.31 -23.36
C SER A 53 -0.58 -3.93 -23.07
N ILE A 54 -1.06 -4.15 -21.85
CA ILE A 54 -2.40 -3.72 -21.42
C ILE A 54 -2.52 -2.19 -21.47
N ALA A 55 -1.49 -1.45 -21.03
CA ALA A 55 -1.48 0.01 -21.09
C ALA A 55 -1.58 0.54 -22.53
N GLU A 56 -0.80 -0.05 -23.44
CA GLU A 56 -0.80 0.32 -24.86
C GLU A 56 -2.16 0.00 -25.51
N LEU A 57 -2.71 -1.18 -25.25
CA LEU A 57 -4.03 -1.57 -25.75
C LEU A 57 -5.15 -0.68 -25.18
N LEU A 58 -5.06 -0.33 -23.90
CA LEU A 58 -6.02 0.58 -23.26
C LEU A 58 -5.97 1.97 -23.90
N LYS A 59 -4.77 2.52 -24.14
CA LYS A 59 -4.56 3.81 -24.83
C LYS A 59 -5.08 3.77 -26.27
N LYS A 60 -4.81 2.69 -27.00
CA LYS A 60 -5.26 2.50 -28.38
C LYS A 60 -6.79 2.39 -28.49
N ARG A 61 -7.43 1.68 -27.56
CA ARG A 61 -8.89 1.52 -27.54
C ARG A 61 -9.63 2.74 -26.99
N TYR A 62 -9.04 3.46 -26.03
CA TYR A 62 -9.65 4.61 -25.35
C TYR A 62 -8.84 5.88 -25.64
N LYS A 63 -9.18 6.56 -26.74
CA LYS A 63 -8.45 7.72 -27.33
C LYS A 63 -8.25 8.94 -26.42
N ASN A 64 -8.61 8.93 -25.14
CA ASN A 64 -8.65 10.14 -24.30
C ASN A 64 -8.06 10.01 -22.89
N LYS A 65 -7.21 9.02 -22.59
CA LYS A 65 -6.57 8.98 -21.27
C LYS A 65 -5.29 8.15 -21.21
N GLU A 66 -4.19 8.77 -20.80
CA GLU A 66 -2.92 8.08 -20.58
C GLU A 66 -2.88 7.46 -19.18
N ARG A 67 -3.18 6.17 -19.07
CA ARG A 67 -2.96 5.38 -17.85
C ARG A 67 -1.63 4.63 -17.96
N SER A 68 -0.75 4.84 -17.00
CA SER A 68 0.51 4.11 -16.92
C SER A 68 0.27 2.64 -16.54
N SER A 69 1.14 1.74 -17.02
CA SER A 69 1.16 0.33 -16.64
C SER A 69 1.20 0.10 -15.12
N LYS A 70 1.84 1.01 -14.37
CA LYS A 70 1.84 1.00 -12.90
C LYS A 70 0.44 1.25 -12.34
N GLN A 71 -0.27 2.25 -12.87
CA GLN A 71 -1.62 2.60 -12.42
C GLN A 71 -2.61 1.48 -12.72
N ILE A 72 -2.51 0.87 -13.91
CA ILE A 72 -3.37 -0.25 -14.30
C ILE A 72 -3.15 -1.46 -13.40
N ARG A 73 -1.88 -1.82 -13.15
CA ARG A 73 -1.55 -2.92 -12.23
C ARG A 73 -2.09 -2.67 -10.83
N GLU A 74 -1.89 -1.46 -10.32
CA GLU A 74 -2.38 -1.07 -9.00
C GLU A 74 -3.91 -1.12 -8.93
N ARG A 75 -4.61 -0.59 -9.93
CA ARG A 75 -6.07 -0.68 -10.03
C ARG A 75 -6.55 -2.13 -10.05
N TRP A 76 -5.86 -2.99 -10.80
CA TRP A 76 -6.16 -4.41 -10.86
C TRP A 76 -6.07 -5.07 -9.47
N HIS A 77 -4.91 -4.98 -8.83
CA HIS A 77 -4.66 -5.69 -7.57
C HIS A 77 -5.46 -5.13 -6.39
N ASN A 78 -5.77 -3.83 -6.42
CA ASN A 78 -6.46 -3.17 -5.30
C ASN A 78 -7.98 -3.19 -5.43
N HIS A 79 -8.54 -3.27 -6.65
CA HIS A 79 -9.98 -3.03 -6.88
C HIS A 79 -10.67 -3.95 -7.88
N LEU A 80 -9.96 -4.53 -8.87
CA LEU A 80 -10.60 -5.30 -9.95
C LEU A 80 -10.42 -6.81 -9.84
N CYS A 81 -9.34 -7.26 -9.21
CA CYS A 81 -9.12 -8.68 -8.95
C CYS A 81 -10.25 -9.22 -8.06
N GLU A 82 -10.89 -10.32 -8.48
CA GLU A 82 -12.02 -10.95 -7.78
C GLU A 82 -11.66 -11.42 -6.36
N ALA A 83 -10.36 -11.62 -6.10
CA ALA A 83 -9.85 -11.91 -4.77
C ALA A 83 -9.98 -10.73 -3.78
N VAL A 84 -10.37 -9.54 -4.22
CA VAL A 84 -10.58 -8.37 -3.36
C VAL A 84 -12.06 -8.28 -2.96
N LYS A 85 -12.37 -8.71 -1.74
CA LYS A 85 -13.71 -8.56 -1.16
C LYS A 85 -14.02 -7.09 -0.91
N LYS A 86 -15.22 -6.67 -1.32
CA LYS A 86 -15.77 -5.32 -1.11
C LYS A 86 -16.64 -5.21 0.13
N ASP A 87 -16.69 -6.28 0.93
CA ASP A 87 -17.53 -6.35 2.12
C ASP A 87 -17.07 -5.37 3.20
N LYS A 88 -18.02 -5.00 4.07
CA LYS A 88 -17.74 -4.21 5.28
C LYS A 88 -16.70 -4.95 6.13
N TRP A 89 -15.84 -4.21 6.81
CA TRP A 89 -14.91 -4.79 7.78
C TRP A 89 -15.70 -5.33 8.95
N THR A 90 -15.45 -6.59 9.32
CA THR A 90 -16.03 -7.18 10.53
C THR A 90 -15.14 -6.90 11.74
N ASP A 91 -15.71 -6.95 12.94
CA ASP A 91 -14.97 -6.67 14.17
C ASP A 91 -13.82 -7.68 14.36
N GLU A 92 -13.97 -8.92 13.90
CA GLU A 92 -12.93 -9.95 13.93
C GLU A 92 -11.77 -9.63 12.97
N GLU A 93 -12.09 -9.13 11.76
CA GLU A 93 -11.07 -8.65 10.81
C GLU A 93 -10.33 -7.43 11.37
N GLU A 94 -11.05 -6.51 12.02
CA GLU A 94 -10.46 -5.34 12.68
C GLU A 94 -9.53 -5.77 13.82
N GLN A 95 -9.96 -6.68 14.70
CA GLN A 95 -9.13 -7.18 15.80
C GLN A 95 -7.85 -7.86 15.27
N LEU A 96 -8.00 -8.76 14.29
CA LEU A 96 -6.86 -9.44 13.66
C LEU A 96 -5.89 -8.43 13.02
N LEU A 97 -6.40 -7.39 12.37
CA LEU A 97 -5.58 -6.33 11.80
C LEU A 97 -4.71 -5.64 12.86
N PHE A 98 -5.27 -5.30 14.02
CA PHE A 98 -4.51 -4.65 15.10
C PHE A 98 -3.48 -5.59 15.73
N GLU A 99 -3.83 -6.86 15.96
CA GLU A 99 -2.89 -7.86 16.47
C GLU A 99 -1.72 -8.09 15.52
N LEU A 100 -1.99 -8.22 14.22
CA LEU A 100 -0.97 -8.38 13.19
C LEU A 100 -0.12 -7.12 13.01
N GLN A 101 -0.71 -5.93 13.14
CA GLN A 101 0.02 -4.68 13.11
C GLN A 101 0.95 -4.55 14.33
N LYS A 102 0.50 -4.97 15.53
CA LYS A 102 1.36 -5.04 16.73
C LYS A 102 2.52 -6.03 16.53
N LYS A 103 2.25 -7.18 15.91
CA LYS A 103 3.25 -8.24 15.70
C LYS A 103 4.27 -7.93 14.59
N TYR A 104 3.82 -7.33 13.48
CA TYR A 104 4.63 -7.16 12.27
C TYR A 104 4.95 -5.70 11.94
N GLY A 105 4.34 -4.73 12.63
CA GLY A 105 4.43 -3.31 12.30
C GLY A 105 3.72 -2.96 10.99
N ASN A 106 4.15 -1.91 10.31
CA ASN A 106 3.56 -1.43 9.06
C ASN A 106 3.92 -2.29 7.82
N LYS A 107 4.04 -3.61 8.00
CA LYS A 107 4.31 -4.58 6.93
C LYS A 107 3.00 -5.03 6.28
N TRP A 108 2.30 -4.09 5.63
CA TRP A 108 0.93 -4.29 5.12
C TRP A 108 0.78 -5.49 4.18
N THR A 109 1.75 -5.74 3.31
CA THR A 109 1.75 -6.92 2.43
C THR A 109 1.78 -8.22 3.22
N LYS A 110 2.54 -8.28 4.33
CA LYS A 110 2.59 -9.46 5.21
C LYS A 110 1.30 -9.61 6.01
N ILE A 111 0.70 -8.51 6.45
CA ILE A 111 -0.59 -8.53 7.15
C ILE A 111 -1.70 -9.02 6.22
N ALA A 112 -1.76 -8.50 4.99
CA ALA A 112 -2.75 -8.91 3.99
C ALA A 112 -2.68 -10.40 3.63
N GLN A 113 -1.50 -11.04 3.71
CA GLN A 113 -1.38 -12.49 3.54
C GLN A 113 -2.17 -13.30 4.58
N HIS A 114 -2.45 -12.72 5.74
CA HIS A 114 -3.24 -13.35 6.81
C HIS A 114 -4.72 -12.94 6.77
N MET A 115 -5.11 -12.03 5.87
CA MET A 115 -6.47 -11.52 5.74
C MET A 115 -7.07 -11.92 4.39
N PRO A 116 -7.68 -13.12 4.31
CA PRO A 116 -8.20 -13.63 3.04
C PRO A 116 -9.26 -12.69 2.47
N GLY A 117 -9.06 -12.22 1.25
CA GLY A 117 -9.98 -11.30 0.60
C GLY A 117 -9.66 -9.81 0.79
N ARG A 118 -8.64 -9.44 1.57
CA ARG A 118 -8.23 -8.05 1.77
C ARG A 118 -6.87 -7.78 1.11
N SER A 119 -6.78 -6.73 0.30
CA SER A 119 -5.50 -6.25 -0.24
C SER A 119 -4.70 -5.48 0.81
N ASP A 120 -3.38 -5.43 0.66
CA ASP A 120 -2.48 -4.63 1.51
C ASP A 120 -2.87 -3.15 1.54
N ASN A 121 -3.39 -2.62 0.43
CA ASN A 121 -3.92 -1.27 0.38
C ASN A 121 -5.20 -1.11 1.23
N GLN A 122 -6.13 -2.07 1.18
CA GLN A 122 -7.33 -2.04 2.03
C GLN A 122 -6.95 -2.10 3.52
N VAL A 123 -6.05 -3.00 3.90
CA VAL A 123 -5.52 -3.18 5.26
C VAL A 123 -4.93 -1.88 5.80
N LYS A 124 -3.97 -1.29 5.06
CA LYS A 124 -3.34 -0.01 5.40
C LYS A 124 -4.36 1.12 5.52
N ASN A 125 -5.27 1.22 4.55
CA ASN A 125 -6.26 2.30 4.51
C ASN A 125 -7.24 2.19 5.67
N HIS A 126 -7.69 0.97 5.98
CA HIS A 126 -8.56 0.70 7.10
C HIS A 126 -7.89 1.09 8.42
N TYR A 127 -6.66 0.59 8.66
CA TYR A 127 -5.88 0.94 9.86
C TYR A 127 -5.73 2.47 10.03
N HIS A 128 -5.26 3.18 9.00
CA HIS A 128 -5.11 4.63 9.09
C HIS A 128 -6.45 5.36 9.26
N SER A 129 -7.52 4.83 8.68
CA SER A 129 -8.85 5.40 8.85
C SER A 129 -9.39 5.18 10.25
N ALA A 130 -9.09 4.04 10.87
CA ALA A 130 -9.39 3.76 12.28
C ALA A 130 -8.57 4.67 13.21
N MET A 131 -7.27 4.86 12.93
CA MET A 131 -6.41 5.78 13.68
C MET A 131 -6.92 7.22 13.62
N ARG A 132 -7.23 7.74 12.42
CA ARG A 132 -7.68 9.12 12.22
C ARG A 132 -9.02 9.42 12.86
N ARG A 133 -9.92 8.43 12.93
CA ARG A 133 -11.26 8.63 13.51
C ARG A 133 -11.28 8.57 15.03
N GLY A 134 -10.16 8.26 15.69
CA GLY A 134 -10.04 8.21 17.15
C GLY A 134 -11.00 7.24 17.86
N MET A 135 -11.82 6.50 17.11
CA MET A 135 -12.99 5.73 17.54
C MET A 135 -13.14 4.61 16.51
N ARG A 136 -12.88 3.34 16.79
CA ARG A 136 -13.54 2.43 17.76
C ARG A 136 -12.56 1.61 18.61
N LEU A 137 -11.29 2.00 18.59
CA LEU A 137 -10.18 1.23 19.16
C LEU A 137 -10.34 0.91 20.65
N ARG A 138 -10.95 1.80 21.46
CA ARG A 138 -11.02 1.60 22.92
C ARG A 138 -11.92 0.44 23.36
N ALA A 139 -12.85 -0.02 22.51
CA ALA A 139 -13.76 -1.11 22.84
C ALA A 139 -13.28 -2.49 22.35
N LEU A 140 -12.44 -2.52 21.31
CA LEU A 140 -11.94 -3.77 20.68
C LEU A 140 -10.46 -4.03 20.94
N LEU A 141 -9.73 -3.07 21.51
CA LEU A 141 -8.33 -3.28 21.88
C LEU A 141 -8.18 -3.84 23.28
N PRO A 142 -7.16 -4.71 23.48
CA PRO A 142 -6.69 -5.04 24.82
C PRO A 142 -6.37 -3.76 25.62
N PRO A 143 -6.66 -3.72 26.94
CA PRO A 143 -6.53 -2.53 27.79
C PRO A 143 -5.18 -1.81 27.71
N ASP A 144 -4.12 -2.57 27.41
CA ASP A 144 -2.72 -2.13 27.33
C ASP A 144 -2.41 -1.20 26.13
N PHE A 145 -3.30 -1.12 25.12
CA PHE A 145 -3.03 -0.40 23.88
C PHE A 145 -3.57 1.06 23.87
N SER A 146 -4.36 1.46 24.88
CA SER A 146 -4.97 2.79 24.94
C SER A 146 -3.98 3.92 25.27
N SER A 147 -2.79 3.60 25.80
CA SER A 147 -1.78 4.56 26.24
C SER A 147 -0.92 5.09 25.07
N GLU A 148 -0.67 4.25 24.06
CA GLU A 148 0.31 4.51 22.98
C GLU A 148 -0.24 5.39 21.83
N ILE A 149 -1.57 5.48 21.70
CA ILE A 149 -2.23 6.29 20.64
C ILE A 149 -2.02 7.80 20.85
N LYS A 150 -1.79 8.23 22.09
CA LYS A 150 -1.59 9.65 22.43
C LYS A 150 -0.32 10.24 21.80
N GLU A 151 0.65 9.40 21.44
CA GLU A 151 1.98 9.88 21.04
C GLU A 151 2.13 10.07 19.52
N THR A 152 1.37 9.32 18.71
CA THR A 152 1.50 9.37 17.24
C THR A 152 0.84 10.58 16.59
N SER A 153 -0.15 11.19 17.26
CA SER A 153 -0.82 12.41 16.76
C SER A 153 0.02 13.68 16.95
N ALA A 154 1.08 13.65 17.76
CA ALA A 154 1.92 14.81 18.03
C ALA A 154 3.06 15.01 17.01
N ARG A 155 3.36 14.03 16.16
CA ARG A 155 4.56 14.06 15.29
C ARG A 155 4.31 14.53 13.85
N THR A 156 3.07 14.90 13.49
CA THR A 156 2.74 15.39 12.13
C THR A 156 2.66 16.91 12.01
N SER A 157 3.07 17.66 13.04
CA SER A 157 3.24 19.12 12.98
C SER A 157 4.69 19.49 13.27
N SER A 158 5.54 19.47 12.24
CA SER A 158 6.77 20.28 12.11
C SER A 158 7.24 20.21 10.66
#